data_AF-A0A1V5PQ18-F1
#
_entry.id   AF-A0A1V5PQ18-F1
#
_cell.length_a   1.000
_cell.length_b   1.000
_cell.length_c   1.000
_cell.angle_alpha   90.00
_cell.angle_beta   90.00
_cell.angle_gamma   90.00
#
_symmetry.space_group_name_H-M   'P 1'
#
loop_
_entity.id
_entity.type
_entity.pdbx_description
1 polymer ?
#
loop_
_entity_poly.entity_id
_entity_poly.type
_entity_poly.pdbx_seq_one_letter_code
_entity_poly.pdbx_strand_id
1 'polypeptide(L)' 'MQLLAKEARINGSAVENRKDMREVLSLAIRHNIKPIIEKYKLEDIEKIFERLIKNQVRCRAVITFD' A
#
# COMPACT_ATOMS: atom_id res chain seq x y z
N MET A 1 7.47 29.46 7.11
CA MET A 1 8.57 29.66 8.08
C MET A 1 8.94 28.42 8.91
N GLN A 2 8.16 27.33 8.95
CA GLN A 2 8.48 26.18 9.82
C GLN A 2 9.56 25.21 9.26
N LEU A 3 9.61 25.01 7.94
CA LEU A 3 10.61 24.12 7.30
C LEU A 3 12.03 24.67 7.45
N LEU A 4 12.22 25.96 7.17
CA LEU A 4 13.51 26.65 7.28
C LEU A 4 14.01 26.71 8.73
N ALA A 5 13.15 27.07 9.68
CA ALA A 5 13.51 27.15 11.10
C ALA A 5 13.91 25.78 11.72
N LYS A 6 13.47 24.68 11.10
CA LYS A 6 13.78 23.31 11.53
C LYS A 6 14.82 22.61 10.66
N GLU A 7 15.31 23.29 9.62
CA GLU A 7 16.20 22.72 8.60
C GLU A 7 15.66 21.40 8.03
N ALA A 8 14.33 21.29 7.92
CA ALA A 8 13.66 20.06 7.55
C ALA A 8 13.75 19.82 6.03
N ARG A 9 13.98 18.56 5.64
CA ARG A 9 14.08 18.13 4.25
C ARG A 9 12.75 17.56 3.74
N ILE A 10 12.44 17.84 2.48
CA ILE A 10 11.32 17.23 1.75
C ILE A 10 11.94 16.36 0.66
N ASN A 11 11.73 15.05 0.76
CA ASN A 11 12.21 14.09 -0.23
C ASN A 11 11.01 13.34 -0.82
N GLY A 12 11.00 13.16 -2.14
CA GLY A 12 10.10 12.21 -2.79
C GLY A 12 10.69 10.80 -2.77
N SER A 13 9.85 9.79 -2.59
CA SER A 13 10.19 8.38 -2.84
C SER A 13 9.03 7.76 -3.63
N ALA A 14 9.38 7.08 -4.71
CA ALA A 14 8.41 6.52 -5.65
C ALA A 14 8.85 5.11 -6.03
N VAL A 15 8.29 4.12 -5.33
CA VAL A 15 8.68 2.70 -5.40
C VAL A 15 10.19 2.48 -5.21
N GLU A 16 10.61 1.24 -5.04
CA GLU A 16 12.04 0.92 -4.81
C GLU A 16 12.50 -0.24 -5.69
N ASN A 17 13.80 -0.47 -5.72
CA ASN A 17 14.39 -1.51 -6.54
C ASN A 17 14.08 -2.93 -5.99
N ARG A 18 14.40 -3.95 -6.79
CA ARG A 18 14.14 -5.36 -6.46
C ARG A 18 14.85 -5.86 -5.20
N LYS A 19 16.02 -5.30 -4.86
CA LYS A 19 16.77 -5.69 -3.66
C LYS A 19 16.02 -5.22 -2.42
N ASP A 20 15.62 -3.95 -2.40
CA ASP A 20 14.92 -3.34 -1.25
C ASP A 20 13.54 -3.97 -1.07
N MET A 21 12.84 -4.31 -2.17
CA MET A 21 11.59 -5.07 -2.11
C MET A 21 11.76 -6.42 -1.39
N ARG A 22 12.83 -7.18 -1.68
CA ARG A 22 13.10 -8.47 -1.01
C ARG A 22 13.40 -8.31 0.47
N GLU A 23 14.10 -7.24 0.83
CA GLU A 23 14.38 -6.90 2.23
C GLU A 23 13.09 -6.58 2.99
N VAL A 24 12.23 -5.73 2.42
CA VAL A 24 10.93 -5.37 3.02
C VAL A 24 10.02 -6.60 3.16
N LEU A 25 9.95 -7.48 2.16
CA LEU A 25 9.19 -8.73 2.27
C LEU A 25 9.73 -9.63 3.39
N SER A 26 11.06 -9.73 3.52
CA SER A 26 11.70 -10.51 4.58
C SER A 26 11.37 -9.94 5.96
N LEU A 27 11.42 -8.61 6.11
CA LEU A 27 11.03 -7.92 7.34
C LEU A 27 9.56 -8.16 7.68
N ALA A 28 8.67 -8.08 6.69
CA ALA A 28 7.25 -8.27 6.89
C ALA A 28 6.91 -9.66 7.42
N ILE A 29 7.57 -10.70 6.88
CA ILE A 29 7.41 -12.08 7.36
C ILE A 29 7.91 -12.20 8.80
N ARG A 30 9.13 -11.71 9.09
CA ARG A 30 9.76 -11.84 10.43
C ARG A 30 8.96 -11.19 11.55
N HIS A 31 8.29 -10.09 11.26
CA HIS A 31 7.55 -9.32 12.26
C HIS A 31 6.03 -9.42 12.10
N ASN A 32 5.53 -10.35 11.28
CA ASN A 32 4.11 -10.55 11.01
C ASN A 32 3.38 -9.25 10.59
N ILE A 33 4.06 -8.42 9.79
CA ILE A 33 3.49 -7.20 9.23
C ILE A 33 2.59 -7.61 8.06
N LYS A 34 1.30 -7.29 8.17
CA LYS A 34 0.29 -7.67 7.18
C LYS A 34 -0.53 -6.46 6.78
N PRO A 35 -0.84 -6.27 5.49
CA PRO A 35 -1.82 -5.29 5.07
C PRO A 35 -3.20 -5.69 5.58
N ILE A 36 -4.02 -4.69 5.87
CA ILE A 36 -5.46 -4.90 6.05
C ILE A 36 -6.06 -5.01 4.64
N ILE A 37 -6.67 -6.16 4.34
CA ILE A 37 -7.17 -6.47 3.01
C ILE A 37 -8.66 -6.82 3.01
N GLU A 38 -9.31 -6.49 1.90
CA GLU A 38 -10.60 -7.02 1.49
C GLU A 38 -10.37 -7.90 0.26
N LYS A 39 -10.79 -9.17 0.34
CA LYS A 39 -10.69 -10.10 -0.79
C LYS A 39 -11.89 -9.94 -1.71
N TYR A 40 -11.65 -9.96 -3.00
CA TYR A 40 -12.66 -9.89 -4.05
C TYR A 40 -12.37 -10.92 -5.14
N LYS A 41 -13.39 -11.30 -5.89
CA LYS A 41 -13.20 -12.07 -7.12
C LYS A 41 -12.93 -11.15 -8.30
N LEU A 42 -12.42 -11.71 -9.40
CA LEU A 42 -12.13 -10.95 -10.61
C LEU A 42 -13.40 -10.30 -11.20
N GLU A 43 -14.56 -10.95 -11.07
CA GLU A 43 -15.83 -10.47 -11.61
C GLU A 43 -16.33 -9.19 -10.91
N ASP A 44 -15.84 -8.89 -9.70
CA ASP A 44 -16.23 -7.71 -8.92
C ASP A 44 -15.46 -6.43 -9.32
N ILE A 45 -14.67 -6.44 -10.39
CA ILE A 45 -13.69 -5.37 -10.68
C ILE A 45 -14.32 -3.97 -10.78
N GLU A 46 -15.46 -3.84 -11.45
CA GLU A 46 -16.16 -2.56 -11.59
C GLU A 46 -16.62 -2.02 -10.23
N LYS A 47 -17.21 -2.90 -9.42
CA LYS A 47 -17.64 -2.60 -8.05
C LYS A 47 -16.45 -2.19 -7.16
N ILE A 48 -15.29 -2.85 -7.30
CA ILE A 48 -14.07 -2.48 -6.57
C ILE A 48 -13.67 -1.04 -6.92
N PHE A 49 -13.63 -0.68 -8.20
CA PHE A 49 -13.26 0.66 -8.64
C PHE A 49 -14.20 1.74 -8.09
N GLU A 50 -15.52 1.51 -8.17
CA GLU A 50 -16.49 2.45 -7.60
C GLU A 50 -16.29 2.69 -6.11
N ARG A 51 -16.07 1.63 -5.34
CA ARG A 51 -15.82 1.71 -3.90
C ARG A 51 -14.50 2.38 -3.59
N LEU A 52 -13.45 2.11 -4.37
CA LEU A 52 -12.12 2.67 -4.16
C LEU A 52 -12.13 4.19 -4.32
N ILE A 53 -12.77 4.70 -5.38
CA ILE A 53 -12.91 6.14 -5.63
C ILE A 53 -13.73 6.83 -4.52
N LYS A 54 -14.74 6.12 -3.99
CA LYS A 54 -15.57 6.61 -2.88
C LYS A 54 -14.94 6.45 -1.49
N ASN A 55 -13.69 5.99 -1.38
CA ASN A 55 -13.00 5.66 -0.12
C ASN A 55 -13.75 4.63 0.76
N GLN A 56 -14.46 3.69 0.13
CA GLN A 56 -15.28 2.65 0.78
C GLN A 56 -14.58 1.29 0.86
N VAL A 57 -13.33 1.19 0.39
CA VAL A 57 -12.48 0.01 0.56
C VAL A 57 -11.69 0.18 1.85
N ARG A 58 -11.72 -0.83 2.72
CA ARG A 58 -10.86 -0.87 3.91
C ARG A 58 -9.41 -1.08 3.51
N CYS A 59 -8.67 0.02 3.37
CA CYS A 59 -7.24 0.10 3.04
C CYS A 59 -6.86 -0.46 1.66
N ARG A 60 -7.04 -1.77 1.41
CA ARG A 60 -6.61 -2.42 0.17
C ARG A 60 -7.58 -3.51 -0.29
N ALA A 61 -8.08 -3.38 -1.52
CA ALA A 61 -8.75 -4.47 -2.22
C ALA A 61 -7.69 -5.40 -2.86
N VAL A 62 -7.87 -6.71 -2.71
CA VAL A 62 -7.02 -7.74 -3.31
C VAL A 62 -7.90 -8.72 -4.08
N ILE A 63 -7.61 -8.88 -5.37
CA ILE A 63 -8.25 -9.91 -6.20
C ILE A 63 -7.59 -11.25 -5.86
N THR A 64 -8.40 -12.26 -5.57
CA THR A 64 -7.93 -13.61 -5.30
C THR A 64 -8.46 -14.59 -6.34
N PHE A 65 -7.69 -15.67 -6.58
CA PHE A 65 -7.96 -16.69 -7.60
C PHE A 65 -8.07 -18.09 -6.98
N ASP A 66 -8.21 -18.14 -5.65
CA ASP A 66 -8.43 -19.34 -4.85
C ASP A 66 -9.88 -19.84 -4.95
#